data_AF-A0A7X4AQT0-F1
#
_entry.id   AF-A0A7X4AQT0-F1
#
_cell.length_a   1.000
_cell.length_b   1.000
_cell.length_c   1.000
_cell.angle_alpha   90.00
_cell.angle_beta   90.00
_cell.angle_gamma   90.00
#
_symmetry.space_group_name_H-M   'P 1'
#
loop_
_entity.id
_entity.type
_entity.pdbx_description
1 polymer ?
#
loop_
_entity_poly.entity_id
_entity_poly.type
_entity_poly.pdbx_seq_one_letter_code
_entity_poly.pdbx_strand_id
1 'polypeptide(L)'
;MKNRFILSRFFYFASVLSLLLCFGCGDTEDEQEATNPTNNTLLDEPDEQSLQPAEQLLQLTAEDREKLEEAKQWLQLTVEDWEKLEDEDWEKLKGEDWVRLTNAEVRKLMRRPIGRWGFQEQPWEEAQKDTHAQLFQEFGDIPQVRYTVEFDRHYWKEASFTITLTPEIAKQFVGYWAANYFLFPTEDHKRLLEDEMKELKTTIAAEERRFSEEELRSLEQLRIEDPQAWIKGMRAFLIQKHGDIPEVDTIANFLRKVELNLPRTDEECRTYLKAYNTLYADYFGSHYEYYAMLEASDQLRPIVAEVPLRILEKFREARAEGISFYDIDGDDD
;
A
#
# COMPACT_ATOMS: atom_id res chain seq x y z
N MET A 1 24.37 -20.97 -21.03
CA MET A 1 23.42 -20.56 -19.97
C MET A 1 24.01 -19.38 -19.21
N LYS A 2 23.61 -18.17 -19.60
CA LYS A 2 23.59 -16.92 -18.81
C LYS A 2 23.12 -15.80 -19.76
N ASN A 3 22.28 -14.91 -19.23
CA ASN A 3 21.77 -13.65 -19.81
C ASN A 3 20.73 -13.76 -20.95
N ARG A 4 19.47 -13.96 -20.58
CA ARG A 4 18.29 -13.55 -21.36
C ARG A 4 17.15 -13.15 -20.43
N PHE A 5 17.19 -11.95 -19.84
CA PHE A 5 16.03 -11.42 -19.10
C PHE A 5 15.92 -9.88 -19.09
N ILE A 6 16.58 -9.16 -20.02
CA ILE A 6 16.52 -7.68 -20.05
C ILE A 6 15.89 -7.14 -21.35
N LEU A 7 15.58 -7.98 -22.35
CA LEU A 7 15.06 -7.50 -23.64
C LEU A 7 13.53 -7.33 -23.69
N SER A 8 12.74 -7.96 -22.81
CA SER A 8 11.27 -7.87 -22.87
C SER A 8 10.73 -6.48 -22.48
N ARG A 9 11.33 -5.80 -21.48
CA ARG A 9 10.93 -4.44 -21.08
C ARG A 9 11.25 -3.35 -22.10
N PHE A 10 12.24 -3.55 -22.97
CA PHE A 10 12.57 -2.59 -24.02
C PHE A 10 11.60 -2.64 -25.22
N PHE A 11 10.96 -3.78 -25.49
CA PHE A 11 9.99 -3.90 -26.59
C PHE A 11 8.64 -3.27 -26.24
N TYR A 12 8.19 -3.36 -24.98
CA TYR A 12 7.00 -2.63 -24.52
C TYR A 12 7.18 -1.11 -24.57
N PHE A 13 8.36 -0.61 -24.15
CA PHE A 13 8.67 0.84 -24.19
C PHE A 13 8.69 1.42 -25.61
N ALA A 14 9.11 0.65 -26.61
CA ALA A 14 9.16 1.11 -28.00
C ALA A 14 7.76 1.25 -28.63
N SER A 15 6.80 0.43 -28.23
CA SER A 15 5.41 0.51 -28.72
C SER A 15 4.67 1.76 -28.20
N VAL A 16 4.98 2.19 -26.96
CA VAL A 16 4.42 3.40 -26.34
C VAL A 16 5.02 4.68 -26.95
N LEU A 17 6.30 4.67 -27.32
CA LEU A 17 6.94 5.81 -27.98
C LEU A 17 6.36 6.09 -29.39
N SER A 18 5.86 5.06 -30.09
CA SER A 18 5.16 5.25 -31.37
C SER A 18 3.78 5.91 -31.23
N LEU A 19 3.13 5.81 -30.07
CA LEU A 19 1.88 6.54 -29.78
C LEU A 19 2.14 8.00 -29.38
N LEU A 20 3.33 8.31 -28.85
CA LEU A 20 3.74 9.65 -28.42
C LEU A 20 4.13 10.61 -29.56
N LEU A 21 4.46 10.12 -30.76
CA LEU A 21 5.03 10.93 -31.85
C LEU A 21 4.03 11.40 -32.94
N CYS A 22 2.72 11.23 -32.75
CA CYS A 22 1.71 11.69 -33.72
C CYS A 22 0.88 12.91 -33.27
N PHE A 23 1.28 13.60 -32.20
CA PHE A 23 0.73 14.93 -31.86
C PHE A 23 1.47 16.02 -32.65
N GLY A 24 1.24 16.03 -33.98
CA GLY A 24 1.63 17.11 -34.89
C GLY A 24 0.38 17.82 -35.39
N CYS A 25 0.33 19.13 -35.15
CA CYS A 25 -0.79 20.04 -35.39
C CYS A 25 -1.53 19.85 -36.72
N GLY A 26 -2.87 19.93 -36.65
CA GLY A 26 -3.76 20.05 -37.79
C GLY A 26 -5.08 20.65 -37.33
N ASP A 27 -5.07 21.96 -37.04
CA ASP A 27 -6.28 22.77 -36.91
C ASP A 27 -7.02 22.80 -38.25
N THR A 28 -8.26 22.33 -38.24
CA THR A 28 -9.32 22.93 -39.07
C THR A 28 -10.58 22.98 -38.21
N GLU A 29 -10.96 24.23 -37.94
CA GLU A 29 -12.22 24.66 -37.34
C GLU A 29 -13.42 24.02 -38.06
N ASP A 30 -14.40 23.58 -37.30
CA ASP A 30 -15.80 23.67 -37.71
C ASP A 30 -16.68 23.80 -36.46
N GLU A 31 -17.36 24.95 -36.39
CA GLU A 31 -18.39 25.29 -35.43
C GLU A 31 -19.65 24.44 -35.67
N GLN A 32 -20.24 23.89 -34.61
CA GLN A 32 -21.69 23.75 -34.57
C GLN A 32 -22.27 23.82 -33.16
N GLU A 33 -23.22 24.73 -33.03
CA GLU A 33 -24.00 25.12 -31.85
C GLU A 33 -24.83 23.98 -31.25
N ALA A 34 -24.74 23.91 -29.91
CA ALA A 34 -25.80 23.73 -28.91
C ALA A 34 -27.00 22.81 -29.21
N THR A 35 -27.10 21.73 -28.42
CA THR A 35 -28.28 21.50 -27.56
C THR A 35 -27.88 20.77 -26.28
N ASN A 36 -28.08 21.42 -25.13
CA ASN A 36 -28.02 20.82 -23.79
C ASN A 36 -29.18 19.84 -23.64
N PRO A 37 -28.95 18.69 -22.97
CA PRO A 37 -29.73 18.47 -21.76
C PRO A 37 -28.83 18.05 -20.60
N THR A 38 -28.84 18.90 -19.59
CA THR A 38 -28.36 18.66 -18.24
C THR A 38 -29.19 17.54 -17.61
N ASN A 39 -28.64 16.32 -17.57
CA ASN A 39 -29.09 15.27 -16.65
C ASN A 39 -27.89 14.84 -15.78
N ASN A 40 -27.44 15.78 -14.95
CA ASN A 40 -26.69 15.48 -13.74
C ASN A 40 -27.72 15.10 -12.67
N THR A 41 -28.26 13.88 -12.73
CA THR A 41 -28.91 13.31 -11.56
C THR A 41 -27.85 12.52 -10.81
N LEU A 42 -27.33 13.22 -9.81
CA LEU A 42 -26.43 12.77 -8.77
C LEU A 42 -26.95 11.45 -8.16
N LEU A 43 -26.01 10.59 -7.80
CA LEU A 43 -26.18 9.33 -7.08
C LEU A 43 -27.20 9.45 -5.92
N ASP A 44 -28.43 8.98 -6.11
CA ASP A 44 -29.33 8.70 -4.98
C ASP A 44 -28.77 7.50 -4.20
N GLU A 45 -28.84 7.57 -2.87
CA GLU A 45 -28.32 6.55 -1.96
C GLU A 45 -29.04 5.21 -2.14
N PRO A 46 -28.33 4.08 -2.28
CA PRO A 46 -28.95 2.76 -2.28
C PRO A 46 -29.25 2.30 -0.84
N ASP A 47 -30.32 1.52 -0.69
CA ASP A 47 -30.79 0.94 0.57
C ASP A 47 -29.71 0.08 1.28
N GLU A 48 -29.63 0.25 2.61
CA GLU A 48 -28.70 -0.34 3.59
C GLU A 48 -28.51 -1.89 3.55
N GLN A 49 -29.30 -2.61 2.74
CA GLN A 49 -29.43 -4.06 2.85
C GLN A 49 -28.49 -4.90 1.96
N SER A 50 -27.79 -4.32 0.98
CA SER A 50 -26.89 -5.05 0.06
C SER A 50 -25.41 -5.06 0.48
N LEU A 51 -25.03 -4.41 1.59
CA LEU A 51 -23.63 -4.16 1.95
C LEU A 51 -22.95 -5.23 2.83
N GLN A 52 -23.67 -6.26 3.29
CA GLN A 52 -23.16 -7.13 4.37
C GLN A 52 -21.84 -7.89 4.09
N PRO A 53 -21.59 -8.49 2.90
CA PRO A 53 -20.31 -9.10 2.60
C PRO A 53 -19.17 -8.08 2.49
N ALA A 54 -19.46 -6.87 2.00
CA ALA A 54 -18.51 -5.77 1.91
C ALA A 54 -18.17 -5.17 3.29
N GLU A 55 -19.15 -5.09 4.20
CA GLU A 55 -18.96 -4.63 5.58
C GLU A 55 -18.06 -5.55 6.41
N GLN A 56 -18.14 -6.87 6.21
CA GLN A 56 -17.28 -7.82 6.93
C GLN A 56 -15.82 -7.79 6.43
N LEU A 57 -15.59 -7.60 5.13
CA LEU A 57 -14.25 -7.33 4.57
C LEU A 57 -13.70 -5.98 5.07
N LEU A 58 -14.55 -4.95 5.17
CA LEU A 58 -14.18 -3.65 5.73
C LEU A 58 -13.71 -3.72 7.18
N GLN A 59 -14.30 -4.57 8.03
CA GLN A 59 -13.97 -4.65 9.46
C GLN A 59 -12.56 -5.19 9.75
N LEU A 60 -12.15 -6.29 9.10
CA LEU A 60 -10.78 -6.81 9.22
C LEU A 60 -9.75 -5.83 8.63
N THR A 61 -10.10 -5.14 7.54
CA THR A 61 -9.23 -4.11 6.98
C THR A 61 -9.16 -2.85 7.84
N ALA A 62 -10.15 -2.55 8.68
CA ALA A 62 -10.16 -1.33 9.48
C ALA A 62 -9.09 -1.35 10.57
N GLU A 63 -8.97 -2.47 11.29
CA GLU A 63 -7.93 -2.65 12.32
C GLU A 63 -6.52 -2.64 11.69
N ASP A 64 -6.33 -3.36 10.58
CA ASP A 64 -5.01 -3.39 9.93
C ASP A 64 -4.67 -2.04 9.26
N ARG A 65 -5.68 -1.28 8.77
CA ARG A 65 -5.49 0.09 8.28
C ARG A 65 -5.15 1.05 9.43
N GLU A 66 -5.74 0.89 10.61
CA GLU A 66 -5.39 1.69 11.79
C GLU A 66 -3.92 1.45 12.16
N LYS A 67 -3.48 0.19 12.25
CA LYS A 67 -2.06 -0.16 12.50
C LYS A 67 -1.13 0.39 11.42
N LEU A 68 -1.56 0.39 10.16
CA LEU A 68 -0.81 0.98 9.05
C LEU A 68 -0.66 2.51 9.22
N GLU A 69 -1.73 3.22 9.56
CA GLU A 69 -1.70 4.66 9.79
C GLU A 69 -0.87 5.03 11.03
N GLU A 70 -0.95 4.25 12.10
CA GLU A 70 -0.05 4.40 13.24
C GLU A 70 1.41 4.23 12.82
N ALA A 71 1.75 3.16 12.10
CA ALA A 71 3.11 2.91 11.62
C ALA A 71 3.65 4.06 10.75
N LYS A 72 2.80 4.68 9.93
CA LYS A 72 3.16 5.87 9.13
C LYS A 72 3.53 7.08 9.98
N GLN A 73 2.91 7.28 11.14
CA GLN A 73 3.23 8.40 12.03
C GLN A 73 4.68 8.28 12.53
N TRP A 74 5.12 7.08 12.89
CA TRP A 74 6.49 6.82 13.34
C TRP A 74 7.53 6.99 12.24
N LEU A 75 7.16 6.73 10.98
CA LEU A 75 8.04 6.96 9.84
C LEU A 75 8.37 8.45 9.60
N GLN A 76 7.57 9.39 10.14
CA GLN A 76 7.80 10.83 9.98
C GLN A 76 8.92 11.37 10.87
N LEU A 77 9.32 10.62 11.90
CA LEU A 77 10.35 11.04 12.85
C LEU A 77 11.75 10.94 12.23
N THR A 78 12.62 11.93 12.47
CA THR A 78 14.05 11.78 12.16
C THR A 78 14.77 11.04 13.28
N VAL A 79 16.02 10.62 13.04
CA VAL A 79 16.88 10.00 14.06
C VAL A 79 16.95 10.86 15.33
N GLU A 80 17.02 12.18 15.19
CA GLU A 80 17.08 13.12 16.31
C GLU A 80 15.74 13.31 17.04
N ASP A 81 14.62 12.95 16.44
CA ASP A 81 13.31 13.01 17.09
C ASP A 81 13.08 11.80 18.00
N TRP A 82 13.64 10.64 17.66
CA TRP A 82 13.62 9.44 18.50
C TRP A 82 14.28 9.65 19.88
N GLU A 83 15.28 10.53 19.96
CA GLU A 83 15.93 10.90 21.23
C GLU A 83 15.03 11.73 22.16
N LYS A 84 13.97 12.34 21.62
CA LYS A 84 13.07 13.27 22.35
C LYS A 84 11.73 12.63 22.70
N LEU A 85 11.56 11.34 22.45
CA LEU A 85 10.32 10.63 22.79
C LEU A 85 10.13 10.59 24.31
N GLU A 86 8.89 10.84 24.72
CA GLU A 86 8.48 10.73 26.13
C GLU A 86 8.20 9.27 26.50
N ASP A 87 8.11 8.97 27.79
CA ASP A 87 7.87 7.62 28.31
C ASP A 87 6.62 6.97 27.69
N GLU A 88 5.54 7.73 27.49
CA GLU A 88 4.30 7.23 26.89
C GLU A 88 4.46 6.82 25.42
N ASP A 89 5.37 7.46 24.69
CA ASP A 89 5.63 7.15 23.28
C ASP A 89 6.32 5.80 23.15
N TRP A 90 7.25 5.50 24.06
CA TRP A 90 7.87 4.17 24.15
C TRP A 90 6.85 3.07 24.46
N GLU A 91 5.81 3.37 25.25
CA GLU A 91 4.71 2.42 25.53
C GLU A 91 3.84 2.13 24.30
N LYS A 92 3.54 3.14 23.46
CA LYS A 92 2.76 2.97 22.22
C LYS A 92 3.45 2.14 21.14
N LEU A 93 4.78 2.09 21.17
CA LEU A 93 5.55 1.31 20.21
C LEU A 93 5.40 -0.19 20.44
N LYS A 94 5.07 -0.60 21.66
CA LYS A 94 5.06 -2.01 22.05
C LYS A 94 3.73 -2.67 21.68
N GLY A 95 3.79 -3.91 21.18
CA GLY A 95 2.60 -4.72 20.97
C GLY A 95 1.85 -5.02 22.27
N GLU A 96 0.54 -5.26 22.17
CA GLU A 96 -0.32 -5.62 23.32
C GLU A 96 0.08 -6.95 23.97
N ASP A 97 0.69 -7.84 23.19
CA ASP A 97 1.12 -9.18 23.55
C ASP A 97 2.54 -9.24 24.15
N TRP A 98 3.21 -8.09 24.29
CA TRP A 98 4.52 -8.01 24.90
C TRP A 98 4.50 -8.33 26.39
N VAL A 99 5.50 -9.11 26.84
CA VAL A 99 5.67 -9.43 28.25
C VAL A 99 6.39 -8.29 28.97
N ARG A 100 5.61 -7.45 29.65
CA ARG A 100 6.09 -6.27 30.41
C ARG A 100 6.98 -6.64 31.60
N LEU A 101 7.99 -5.81 31.86
CA LEU A 101 8.81 -5.89 33.06
C LEU A 101 8.06 -5.31 34.26
N THR A 102 8.02 -6.07 35.35
CA THR A 102 7.58 -5.54 36.63
C THR A 102 8.71 -4.78 37.34
N ASN A 103 8.35 -3.79 38.17
CA ASN A 103 9.33 -3.08 39.01
C ASN A 103 10.12 -4.01 39.95
N ALA A 104 9.56 -5.18 40.30
CA ALA A 104 10.27 -6.18 41.08
C ALA A 104 11.37 -6.89 40.26
N GLU A 105 11.08 -7.21 39.00
CA GLU A 105 12.07 -7.79 38.08
C GLU A 105 13.19 -6.82 37.76
N VAL A 106 12.87 -5.55 37.49
CA VAL A 106 13.89 -4.50 37.25
C VAL A 106 14.85 -4.42 38.44
N ARG A 107 14.32 -4.33 39.66
CA ARG A 107 15.16 -4.32 40.88
C ARG A 107 16.01 -5.57 41.04
N LYS A 108 15.56 -6.73 40.55
CA LYS A 108 16.32 -7.97 40.56
C LYS A 108 17.47 -7.92 39.54
N LEU A 109 17.22 -7.41 38.33
CA LEU A 109 18.23 -7.24 37.28
C LEU A 109 19.31 -6.22 37.70
N MET A 110 18.92 -5.08 38.26
CA MET A 110 19.86 -4.06 38.75
C MET A 110 20.80 -4.58 39.86
N ARG A 111 20.40 -5.60 40.62
CA ARG A 111 21.20 -6.19 41.72
C ARG A 111 21.90 -7.49 41.33
N ARG A 112 21.68 -7.98 40.11
CA ARG A 112 22.22 -9.25 39.66
C ARG A 112 23.74 -9.13 39.49
N PRO A 113 24.55 -10.01 40.08
CA PRO A 113 25.97 -10.03 39.79
C PRO A 113 26.18 -10.45 38.34
N ILE A 114 26.84 -9.62 37.55
CA ILE A 114 27.16 -9.91 36.14
C ILE A 114 28.39 -10.84 36.13
N GLY A 115 28.27 -11.99 35.47
CA GLY A 115 29.39 -12.90 35.30
C GLY A 115 30.51 -12.25 34.47
N ARG A 116 31.78 -12.55 34.79
CA ARG A 116 32.90 -12.10 33.95
C ARG A 116 32.82 -12.88 32.64
N TRP A 117 32.56 -12.20 31.52
CA TRP A 117 32.56 -12.77 30.17
C TRP A 117 33.92 -13.41 29.89
N GLY A 118 34.00 -14.74 30.03
CA GLY A 118 35.26 -15.48 29.91
C GLY A 118 35.04 -16.98 29.83
N PHE A 119 35.04 -17.50 28.60
CA PHE A 119 35.39 -18.89 28.25
C PHE A 119 34.59 -20.03 28.90
N GLN A 120 33.35 -19.83 29.31
CA GLN A 120 32.41 -20.92 29.58
C GLN A 120 31.18 -20.76 28.71
N GLU A 121 30.78 -21.85 28.03
CA GLU A 121 29.52 -21.96 27.31
C GLU A 121 28.38 -21.81 28.32
N GLN A 122 27.90 -20.58 28.51
CA GLN A 122 26.68 -20.33 29.26
C GLN A 122 25.49 -20.57 28.33
N PRO A 123 24.38 -21.16 28.84
CA PRO A 123 23.13 -21.20 28.09
C PRO A 123 22.72 -19.79 27.66
N TRP A 124 22.21 -19.66 26.43
CA TRP A 124 21.86 -18.37 25.84
C TRP A 124 20.94 -17.53 26.73
N GLU A 125 20.00 -18.17 27.44
CA GLU A 125 19.07 -17.50 28.36
C GLU A 125 19.77 -16.80 29.53
N GLU A 126 20.86 -17.38 30.03
CA GLU A 126 21.58 -16.83 31.17
C GLU A 126 22.51 -15.70 30.72
N ALA A 127 23.11 -15.83 29.53
CA ALA A 127 23.82 -14.74 28.87
C ALA A 127 22.89 -13.55 28.60
N GLN A 128 21.67 -13.79 28.13
CA GLN A 128 20.68 -12.74 27.86
C GLN A 128 20.28 -12.01 29.16
N LYS A 129 20.08 -12.73 30.28
CA LYS A 129 19.82 -12.11 31.58
C LYS A 129 20.99 -11.26 32.08
N ASP A 130 22.22 -11.67 31.81
CA ASP A 130 23.41 -10.89 32.17
C ASP A 130 23.51 -9.62 31.31
N THR A 131 23.21 -9.70 30.01
CA THR A 131 23.09 -8.53 29.13
C THR A 131 22.00 -7.57 29.60
N HIS A 132 20.80 -8.07 29.90
CA HIS A 132 19.69 -7.24 30.42
C HIS A 132 20.05 -6.58 31.76
N ALA A 133 20.71 -7.32 32.66
CA ALA A 133 21.19 -6.77 33.93
C ALA A 133 22.25 -5.69 33.71
N GLN A 134 23.15 -5.86 32.75
CA GLN A 134 24.15 -4.85 32.40
C GLN A 134 23.51 -3.55 31.93
N LEU A 135 22.51 -3.61 31.04
CA LEU A 135 21.80 -2.41 30.58
C LEU A 135 21.19 -1.63 31.75
N PHE A 136 20.48 -2.32 32.66
CA PHE A 136 19.89 -1.67 33.83
C PHE A 136 20.91 -1.12 34.83
N GLN A 137 22.08 -1.74 34.95
CA GLN A 137 23.14 -1.26 35.86
C GLN A 137 23.89 -0.06 35.29
N GLU A 138 24.07 -0.01 33.97
CA GLU A 138 24.80 1.04 33.28
C GLU A 138 23.94 2.29 33.04
N PHE A 139 22.71 2.10 32.57
CA PHE A 139 21.83 3.19 32.14
C PHE A 139 20.68 3.47 33.11
N GLY A 140 20.41 2.57 34.05
CA GLY A 140 19.30 2.70 34.99
C GLY A 140 17.97 2.21 34.43
N ASP A 141 16.90 2.53 35.16
CA ASP A 141 15.52 2.18 34.80
C ASP A 141 14.89 3.31 33.96
N ILE A 142 15.19 3.31 32.67
CA ILE A 142 14.67 4.28 31.68
C ILE A 142 13.87 3.55 30.59
N PRO A 143 12.98 4.24 29.86
CA PRO A 143 12.11 3.62 28.85
C PRO A 143 12.86 2.82 27.78
N GLN A 144 13.99 3.33 27.29
CA GLN A 144 14.80 2.70 26.26
C GLN A 144 15.34 1.34 26.72
N VAL A 145 15.85 1.26 27.96
CA VAL A 145 16.32 -0.01 28.54
C VAL A 145 15.16 -0.99 28.70
N ARG A 146 14.01 -0.52 29.21
CA ARG A 146 12.82 -1.37 29.34
C ARG A 146 12.37 -1.89 27.99
N TYR A 147 12.34 -1.02 26.98
CA TYR A 147 11.94 -1.37 25.62
C TYR A 147 12.85 -2.45 25.04
N THR A 148 14.18 -2.26 25.07
CA THR A 148 15.15 -3.24 24.58
C THR A 148 14.97 -4.60 25.24
N VAL A 149 14.82 -4.63 26.57
CA VAL A 149 14.69 -5.89 27.33
C VAL A 149 13.35 -6.58 27.05
N GLU A 150 12.25 -5.84 26.96
CA GLU A 150 10.93 -6.41 26.66
C GLU A 150 10.84 -6.88 25.20
N PHE A 151 11.45 -6.16 24.26
CA PHE A 151 11.57 -6.56 22.85
C PHE A 151 12.28 -7.91 22.73
N ASP A 152 13.45 -8.03 23.37
CA ASP A 152 14.24 -9.26 23.40
C ASP A 152 13.47 -10.45 23.97
N ARG A 153 12.65 -10.23 25.01
CA ARG A 153 11.81 -11.26 25.63
C ARG A 153 10.68 -11.71 24.72
N HIS A 154 10.13 -10.78 23.95
CA HIS A 154 9.01 -11.03 23.07
C HIS A 154 9.48 -11.78 21.81
N TYR A 155 10.50 -11.25 21.14
CA TYR A 155 10.93 -11.77 19.85
C TYR A 155 11.95 -12.90 19.93
N TRP A 156 12.93 -12.86 20.84
CA TRP A 156 14.07 -13.79 20.83
C TRP A 156 13.92 -14.99 21.77
N LYS A 157 12.68 -15.35 22.14
CA LYS A 157 12.45 -16.37 23.18
C LYS A 157 12.76 -17.81 22.74
N GLU A 158 12.85 -18.08 21.45
CA GLU A 158 13.33 -19.35 20.87
C GLU A 158 13.61 -19.03 19.39
N ALA A 159 14.69 -19.55 18.80
CA ALA A 159 15.14 -19.22 17.44
C ALA A 159 14.19 -19.69 16.31
N SER A 160 12.92 -19.28 16.33
CA SER A 160 11.93 -19.54 15.28
C SER A 160 12.00 -18.45 14.22
N PHE A 161 12.86 -18.68 13.24
CA PHE A 161 12.86 -17.96 11.97
C PHE A 161 11.55 -18.24 11.23
N THR A 162 10.58 -17.32 11.34
CA THR A 162 9.50 -17.02 10.36
C THR A 162 8.59 -15.91 10.92
N ILE A 163 9.18 -14.80 11.38
CA ILE A 163 8.38 -13.61 11.67
C ILE A 163 7.96 -13.02 10.33
N THR A 164 6.66 -12.96 10.08
CA THR A 164 6.13 -12.21 8.94
C THR A 164 6.23 -10.74 9.28
N LEU A 165 6.99 -9.98 8.49
CA LEU A 165 7.20 -8.57 8.75
C LEU A 165 5.95 -7.77 8.36
N THR A 166 5.14 -7.41 9.35
CA THR A 166 4.00 -6.48 9.20
C THR A 166 4.45 -5.05 9.50
N PRO A 167 3.69 -4.00 9.13
CA PRO A 167 4.01 -2.62 9.50
C PRO A 167 4.17 -2.43 11.02
N GLU A 168 3.34 -3.11 11.80
CA GLU A 168 3.39 -3.09 13.27
C GLU A 168 4.70 -3.67 13.81
N ILE A 169 5.14 -4.80 13.26
CA ILE A 169 6.39 -5.44 13.66
C ILE A 169 7.58 -4.59 13.21
N ALA A 170 7.58 -4.10 11.96
CA ALA A 170 8.64 -3.23 11.46
C ALA A 170 8.78 -1.95 12.32
N LYS A 171 7.67 -1.34 12.74
CA LYS A 171 7.64 -0.21 13.69
C LYS A 171 8.36 -0.58 14.99
N GLN A 172 8.13 -1.78 15.51
CA GLN A 172 8.75 -2.26 16.74
C GLN A 172 10.28 -2.44 16.60
N PHE A 173 10.77 -2.90 15.44
CA PHE A 173 12.21 -2.97 15.14
C PHE A 173 12.84 -1.57 15.08
N VAL A 174 12.17 -0.59 14.48
CA VAL A 174 12.64 0.81 14.51
C VAL A 174 12.79 1.30 15.95
N GLY A 175 11.79 1.08 16.81
CA GLY A 175 11.88 1.40 18.23
C GLY A 175 13.05 0.71 18.93
N TYR A 176 13.33 -0.55 18.60
CA TYR A 176 14.45 -1.30 19.18
C TYR A 176 15.80 -0.68 18.82
N TRP A 177 16.01 -0.33 17.56
CA TRP A 177 17.26 0.29 17.13
C TRP A 177 17.38 1.75 17.56
N ALA A 178 16.26 2.47 17.70
CA ALA A 178 16.24 3.79 18.31
C ALA A 178 16.69 3.74 19.78
N ALA A 179 16.18 2.77 20.55
CA ALA A 179 16.62 2.54 21.92
C ALA A 179 18.12 2.20 21.98
N ASN A 180 18.60 1.31 21.10
CA ASN A 180 20.02 0.95 21.07
C ASN A 180 20.93 2.12 20.65
N TYR A 181 20.51 2.96 19.70
CA TYR A 181 21.24 4.16 19.34
C TYR A 181 21.29 5.17 20.49
N PHE A 182 20.18 5.34 21.23
CA PHE A 182 20.16 6.19 22.43
C PHE A 182 21.13 5.69 23.51
N LEU A 183 21.11 4.39 23.80
CA LEU A 183 21.99 3.79 24.81
C LEU A 183 23.47 3.78 24.36
N PHE A 184 23.69 3.56 23.07
CA PHE A 184 25.02 3.42 22.46
C PHE A 184 25.11 4.24 21.16
N PRO A 185 25.37 5.55 21.24
CA PRO A 185 25.33 6.46 20.08
C PRO A 185 26.57 6.29 19.19
N THR A 186 26.65 5.14 18.51
CA THR A 186 27.69 4.81 17.54
C THR A 186 27.14 4.95 16.13
N GLU A 187 28.04 5.21 15.16
CA GLU A 187 27.68 5.26 13.74
C GLU A 187 27.05 3.95 13.25
N ASP A 188 27.44 2.80 13.83
CA ASP A 188 26.85 1.51 13.47
C ASP A 188 25.39 1.42 13.92
N HIS A 189 25.05 1.85 15.15
CA HIS A 189 23.67 1.87 15.63
C HIS A 189 22.82 2.90 14.87
N LYS A 190 23.40 4.05 14.52
CA LYS A 190 22.72 5.05 13.68
C LYS A 190 22.34 4.46 12.32
N ARG A 191 23.29 3.80 11.65
CA ARG A 191 23.03 3.15 10.35
C ARG A 191 21.95 2.07 10.46
N LEU A 192 21.97 1.26 11.52
CA LEU A 192 20.97 0.21 11.74
C LEU A 192 19.57 0.79 11.93
N LEU A 193 19.44 1.89 12.69
CA LEU A 193 18.17 2.62 12.80
C LEU A 193 17.69 3.15 11.44
N GLU A 194 18.58 3.77 10.66
CA GLU A 194 18.24 4.28 9.32
C GLU A 194 17.80 3.16 8.36
N ASP A 195 18.48 2.01 8.39
CA ASP A 195 18.14 0.83 7.59
C ASP A 195 16.74 0.29 7.96
N GLU A 196 16.39 0.28 9.24
CA GLU A 196 15.10 -0.23 9.73
C GLU A 196 13.96 0.75 9.44
N MET A 197 14.22 2.06 9.50
CA MET A 197 13.26 3.07 9.03
C MET A 197 12.97 2.90 7.53
N LYS A 198 13.97 2.54 6.72
CA LYS A 198 13.80 2.25 5.30
C LYS A 198 13.01 0.94 5.07
N GLU A 199 13.24 -0.07 5.90
CA GLU A 199 12.48 -1.33 5.85
C GLU A 199 11.01 -1.10 6.24
N LEU A 200 10.75 -0.32 7.29
CA LEU A 200 9.40 0.12 7.67
C LEU A 200 8.69 0.82 6.51
N LYS A 201 9.36 1.76 5.84
CA LYS A 201 8.80 2.45 4.66
C LYS A 201 8.42 1.47 3.55
N THR A 202 9.26 0.48 3.30
CA THR A 202 9.04 -0.53 2.25
C THR A 202 7.89 -1.45 2.62
N THR A 203 7.79 -1.84 3.89
CA THR A 203 6.72 -2.67 4.44
C THR A 203 5.37 -1.94 4.39
N ILE A 204 5.32 -0.67 4.81
CA ILE A 204 4.13 0.18 4.67
C ILE A 204 3.68 0.26 3.22
N ALA A 205 4.61 0.56 2.29
CA ALA A 205 4.26 0.68 0.88
C ALA A 205 3.82 -0.66 0.25
N ALA A 206 4.29 -1.80 0.76
CA ALA A 206 3.83 -3.12 0.33
C ALA A 206 2.41 -3.40 0.85
N GLU A 207 2.14 -3.04 2.10
CA GLU A 207 0.84 -3.24 2.73
C GLU A 207 -0.24 -2.32 2.12
N GLU A 208 0.09 -1.06 1.81
CA GLU A 208 -0.80 -0.15 1.08
C GLU A 208 -1.20 -0.71 -0.29
N ARG A 209 -0.24 -1.34 -0.98
CA ARG A 209 -0.50 -2.02 -2.26
C ARG A 209 -1.42 -3.22 -2.05
N ARG A 210 -1.16 -4.06 -1.04
CA ARG A 210 -2.02 -5.20 -0.70
C ARG A 210 -3.46 -4.76 -0.43
N PHE A 211 -3.68 -3.74 0.40
CA PHE A 211 -5.03 -3.23 0.66
C PHE A 211 -5.71 -2.68 -0.58
N SER A 212 -4.97 -1.95 -1.42
CA SER A 212 -5.50 -1.44 -2.68
C SER A 212 -5.94 -2.58 -3.62
N GLU A 213 -5.15 -3.65 -3.70
CA GLU A 213 -5.48 -4.84 -4.50
C GLU A 213 -6.71 -5.60 -3.95
N GLU A 214 -6.81 -5.78 -2.63
CA GLU A 214 -7.96 -6.42 -1.98
C GLU A 214 -9.25 -5.61 -2.15
N GLU A 215 -9.17 -4.29 -2.02
CA GLU A 215 -10.30 -3.39 -2.25
C GLU A 215 -10.74 -3.43 -3.72
N LEU A 216 -9.80 -3.39 -4.66
CA LEU A 216 -10.13 -3.49 -6.08
C LEU A 216 -10.71 -4.86 -6.47
N ARG A 217 -10.27 -5.96 -5.84
CA ARG A 217 -10.88 -7.29 -6.03
C ARG A 217 -12.32 -7.32 -5.49
N SER A 218 -12.55 -6.70 -4.35
CA SER A 218 -13.89 -6.59 -3.74
C SER A 218 -14.81 -5.74 -4.60
N LEU A 219 -14.31 -4.62 -5.13
CA LEU A 219 -15.03 -3.78 -6.09
C LEU A 219 -15.34 -4.55 -7.38
N GLU A 220 -14.41 -5.36 -7.89
CA GLU A 220 -14.70 -6.16 -9.09
C GLU A 220 -15.83 -7.16 -8.88
N GLN A 221 -15.91 -7.81 -7.71
CA GLN A 221 -17.06 -8.65 -7.38
C GLN A 221 -18.36 -7.84 -7.36
N LEU A 222 -18.32 -6.65 -6.76
CA LEU A 222 -19.47 -5.74 -6.73
C LEU A 222 -19.87 -5.27 -8.13
N ARG A 223 -18.93 -5.11 -9.06
CA ARG A 223 -19.23 -4.74 -10.46
C ARG A 223 -20.16 -5.75 -11.13
N ILE A 224 -19.96 -7.04 -10.84
CA ILE A 224 -20.75 -8.14 -11.40
C ILE A 224 -22.12 -8.22 -10.72
N GLU A 225 -22.17 -8.01 -9.40
CA GLU A 225 -23.39 -8.19 -8.58
C GLU A 225 -24.32 -6.96 -8.59
N ASP A 226 -23.75 -5.77 -8.43
CA ASP A 226 -24.44 -4.48 -8.37
C ASP A 226 -23.57 -3.38 -9.01
N PRO A 227 -23.69 -3.19 -10.34
CA PRO A 227 -22.94 -2.16 -11.06
C PRO A 227 -23.13 -0.74 -10.51
N GLN A 228 -24.29 -0.41 -9.93
CA GLN A 228 -24.54 0.93 -9.39
C GLN A 228 -23.78 1.15 -8.09
N ALA A 229 -23.80 0.17 -7.19
CA ALA A 229 -22.99 0.21 -5.97
C ALA A 229 -21.48 0.24 -6.32
N TRP A 230 -21.06 -0.53 -7.33
CA TRP A 230 -19.69 -0.49 -7.83
C TRP A 230 -19.25 0.88 -8.33
N ILE A 231 -20.09 1.61 -9.09
CA ILE A 231 -19.78 2.98 -9.54
C ILE A 231 -19.49 3.89 -8.35
N LYS A 232 -20.31 3.81 -7.29
CA LYS A 232 -20.11 4.60 -6.06
C LYS A 232 -18.81 4.19 -5.35
N GLY A 233 -18.56 2.88 -5.26
CA GLY A 233 -17.33 2.32 -4.68
C GLY A 233 -16.06 2.74 -5.43
N MET A 234 -16.05 2.66 -6.76
CA MET A 234 -14.94 3.10 -7.59
C MET A 234 -14.67 4.60 -7.44
N ARG A 235 -15.71 5.44 -7.37
CA ARG A 235 -15.52 6.88 -7.09
C ARG A 235 -14.85 7.09 -5.73
N ALA A 236 -15.31 6.40 -4.69
CA ALA A 236 -14.73 6.50 -3.35
C ALA A 236 -13.25 6.05 -3.34
N PHE A 237 -12.94 4.92 -3.97
CA PHE A 237 -11.58 4.42 -4.12
C PHE A 237 -10.68 5.44 -4.84
N LEU A 238 -11.15 6.04 -5.93
CA LEU A 238 -10.40 7.06 -6.68
C LEU A 238 -10.15 8.33 -5.85
N ILE A 239 -11.15 8.77 -5.07
CA ILE A 239 -10.99 9.90 -4.15
C ILE A 239 -9.97 9.59 -3.07
N GLN A 240 -10.00 8.39 -2.49
CA GLN A 240 -9.02 7.98 -1.50
C GLN A 240 -7.60 8.00 -2.07
N LYS A 241 -7.44 7.52 -3.32
CA LYS A 241 -6.15 7.39 -3.98
C LYS A 241 -5.57 8.71 -4.48
N HIS A 242 -6.40 9.58 -5.05
CA HIS A 242 -5.97 10.77 -5.79
C HIS A 242 -6.47 12.09 -5.20
N GLY A 243 -7.34 12.03 -4.20
CA GLY A 243 -8.05 13.18 -3.65
C GLY A 243 -9.35 13.49 -4.39
N ASP A 244 -10.18 14.35 -3.79
CA ASP A 244 -11.44 14.83 -4.38
C ASP A 244 -11.14 15.97 -5.37
N ILE A 245 -10.75 15.60 -6.59
CA ILE A 245 -10.36 16.51 -7.67
C ILE A 245 -11.17 16.25 -8.96
N PRO A 246 -11.30 17.23 -9.88
CA PRO A 246 -12.16 17.09 -11.07
C PRO A 246 -11.82 15.91 -11.99
N GLU A 247 -10.54 15.52 -12.06
CA GLU A 247 -10.08 14.37 -12.84
C GLU A 247 -10.69 13.06 -12.33
N VAL A 248 -10.89 12.92 -11.01
CA VAL A 248 -11.51 11.75 -10.41
C VAL A 248 -12.97 11.62 -10.82
N ASP A 249 -13.73 12.71 -10.78
CA ASP A 249 -15.13 12.71 -11.24
C ASP A 249 -15.24 12.42 -12.75
N THR A 250 -14.29 12.94 -13.53
CA THR A 250 -14.18 12.66 -14.96
C THR A 250 -14.00 11.16 -15.21
N ILE A 251 -13.04 10.53 -14.53
CA ILE A 251 -12.79 9.10 -14.63
C ILE A 251 -14.02 8.32 -14.17
N ALA A 252 -14.53 8.57 -12.96
CA ALA A 252 -15.66 7.84 -12.40
C ALA A 252 -16.90 7.90 -13.29
N ASN A 253 -17.23 9.07 -13.85
CA ASN A 253 -18.36 9.20 -14.77
C ASN A 253 -18.12 8.46 -16.09
N PHE A 254 -16.89 8.44 -16.61
CA PHE A 254 -16.58 7.65 -17.80
C PHE A 254 -16.69 6.14 -17.52
N LEU A 255 -16.15 5.65 -16.40
CA LEU A 255 -16.27 4.25 -15.98
C LEU A 255 -17.73 3.83 -15.87
N ARG A 256 -18.59 4.67 -15.26
CA ARG A 256 -20.04 4.48 -15.21
C ARG A 256 -20.65 4.30 -16.60
N LYS A 257 -20.28 5.15 -17.55
CA LYS A 257 -20.80 5.05 -18.92
C LYS A 257 -20.36 3.77 -19.61
N VAL A 258 -19.10 3.37 -19.42
CA VAL A 258 -18.59 2.11 -19.95
C VAL A 258 -19.38 0.95 -19.37
N GLU A 259 -19.50 0.85 -18.05
CA GLU A 259 -20.15 -0.28 -17.36
C GLU A 259 -21.65 -0.36 -17.65
N LEU A 260 -22.35 0.78 -17.74
CA LEU A 260 -23.77 0.79 -18.04
C LEU A 260 -24.09 0.81 -19.55
N ASN A 261 -23.09 0.64 -20.41
CA ASN A 261 -23.21 0.73 -21.87
C ASN A 261 -23.96 2.00 -22.34
N LEU A 262 -23.69 3.13 -21.68
CA LEU A 262 -24.29 4.41 -22.03
C LEU A 262 -23.53 5.06 -23.20
N PRO A 263 -24.21 5.89 -24.02
CA PRO A 263 -23.55 6.64 -25.08
C PRO A 263 -22.42 7.54 -24.55
N ARG A 264 -21.30 7.51 -25.27
CA ARG A 264 -20.09 8.31 -25.01
C ARG A 264 -19.76 9.13 -26.25
N THR A 265 -19.45 10.41 -26.08
CA THR A 265 -18.98 11.24 -27.19
C THR A 265 -17.46 11.16 -27.33
N ASP A 266 -16.93 11.55 -28.49
CA ASP A 266 -15.49 11.65 -28.70
C ASP A 266 -14.84 12.67 -27.75
N GLU A 267 -15.57 13.73 -27.39
CA GLU A 267 -15.08 14.72 -26.44
C GLU A 267 -14.96 14.15 -25.02
N GLU A 268 -15.93 13.33 -24.62
CA GLU A 268 -15.86 12.61 -23.34
C GLU A 268 -14.70 11.61 -23.32
N CYS A 269 -14.44 10.92 -24.43
CA CYS A 269 -13.28 10.03 -24.56
C CYS A 269 -11.95 10.80 -24.44
N ARG A 270 -11.81 11.95 -25.11
CA ARG A 270 -10.62 12.81 -25.01
C ARG A 270 -10.42 13.35 -23.59
N THR A 271 -11.50 13.80 -22.96
CA THR A 271 -11.48 14.33 -21.59
C THR A 271 -11.08 13.25 -20.59
N TYR A 272 -11.63 12.04 -20.73
CA TYR A 272 -11.23 10.88 -19.95
C TYR A 272 -9.75 10.54 -20.13
N LEU A 273 -9.26 10.41 -21.36
CA LEU A 273 -7.85 10.05 -21.60
C LEU A 273 -6.88 11.11 -21.06
N LYS A 274 -7.27 12.40 -21.12
CA LYS A 274 -6.50 13.48 -20.49
C LYS A 274 -6.45 13.31 -18.98
N ALA A 275 -7.59 13.12 -18.32
CA ALA A 275 -7.66 12.91 -16.87
C ALA A 275 -6.89 11.65 -16.43
N TYR A 276 -7.04 10.55 -17.18
CA TYR A 276 -6.31 9.31 -16.94
C TYR A 276 -4.79 9.54 -17.03
N ASN A 277 -4.30 10.17 -18.10
CA ASN A 277 -2.87 10.46 -18.24
C ASN A 277 -2.34 11.42 -17.18
N THR A 278 -3.16 12.37 -16.71
CA THR A 278 -2.79 13.25 -15.59
C THR A 278 -2.55 12.48 -14.29
N LEU A 279 -3.37 11.47 -14.00
CA LEU A 279 -3.28 10.69 -12.77
C LEU A 279 -2.29 9.51 -12.83
N TYR A 280 -2.07 8.98 -14.03
CA TYR A 280 -1.42 7.68 -14.27
C TYR A 280 -0.20 7.77 -15.20
N ALA A 281 0.50 8.91 -15.24
CA ALA A 281 1.59 9.17 -16.19
C ALA A 281 2.68 8.08 -16.22
N ASP A 282 2.99 7.46 -15.06
CA ASP A 282 4.09 6.50 -14.89
C ASP A 282 3.63 5.07 -14.52
N TYR A 283 2.32 4.82 -14.41
CA TYR A 283 1.78 3.53 -13.94
C TYR A 283 0.33 3.33 -14.40
N PHE A 284 -0.16 2.09 -14.46
CA PHE A 284 -1.54 1.82 -14.87
C PHE A 284 -2.52 1.94 -13.69
N GLY A 285 -3.76 2.33 -13.99
CA GLY A 285 -4.89 2.22 -13.07
C GLY A 285 -5.29 0.75 -12.83
N SER A 286 -6.45 0.55 -12.20
CA SER A 286 -7.05 -0.79 -12.07
C SER A 286 -7.29 -1.45 -13.44
N HIS A 287 -7.49 -2.78 -13.46
CA HIS A 287 -7.83 -3.51 -14.69
C HIS A 287 -9.04 -2.89 -15.41
N TYR A 288 -10.04 -2.44 -14.66
CA TYR A 288 -11.23 -1.81 -15.24
C TYR A 288 -10.94 -0.41 -15.81
N GLU A 289 -10.10 0.39 -15.13
CA GLU A 289 -9.66 1.67 -15.70
C GLU A 289 -8.82 1.46 -16.97
N TYR A 290 -7.98 0.44 -17.01
CA TYR A 290 -7.22 0.10 -18.20
C TYR A 290 -8.13 -0.35 -19.36
N TYR A 291 -9.14 -1.17 -19.09
CA TYR A 291 -10.19 -1.51 -20.06
C TYR A 291 -10.90 -0.26 -20.59
N ALA A 292 -11.32 0.65 -19.70
CA ALA A 292 -11.98 1.90 -20.10
C ALA A 292 -11.07 2.80 -20.95
N MET A 293 -9.76 2.82 -20.67
CA MET A 293 -8.77 3.51 -21.49
C MET A 293 -8.63 2.92 -22.89
N LEU A 294 -8.68 1.60 -23.02
CA LEU A 294 -8.70 0.94 -24.33
C LEU A 294 -9.99 1.25 -25.09
N GLU A 295 -11.15 1.20 -24.43
CA GLU A 295 -12.45 1.57 -25.03
C GLU A 295 -12.47 3.02 -25.53
N ALA A 296 -12.00 3.97 -24.72
CA ALA A 296 -11.91 5.38 -25.11
C ALA A 296 -10.98 5.59 -26.32
N SER A 297 -9.85 4.87 -26.33
CA SER A 297 -8.87 4.94 -27.41
C SER A 297 -9.43 4.37 -28.72
N ASP A 298 -10.06 3.20 -28.65
CA ASP A 298 -10.67 2.50 -29.79
C ASP A 298 -11.79 3.32 -30.43
N GLN A 299 -12.61 4.00 -29.62
CA GLN A 299 -13.64 4.89 -30.13
C GLN A 299 -13.06 6.08 -30.91
N LEU A 300 -12.03 6.74 -30.39
CA LEU A 300 -11.41 7.89 -31.05
C LEU A 300 -10.61 7.50 -32.29
N ARG A 301 -9.91 6.37 -32.21
CA ARG A 301 -9.10 5.82 -33.28
C ARG A 301 -9.08 4.30 -33.13
N PRO A 302 -9.76 3.57 -34.04
CA PRO A 302 -9.83 2.12 -33.97
C PRO A 302 -8.46 1.49 -33.79
N ILE A 303 -8.34 0.62 -32.79
CA ILE A 303 -7.08 -0.04 -32.47
C ILE A 303 -6.83 -1.10 -33.54
N VAL A 304 -5.77 -0.92 -34.32
CA VAL A 304 -5.37 -1.87 -35.37
C VAL A 304 -4.18 -2.75 -34.97
N ALA A 305 -3.52 -2.43 -33.86
CA ALA A 305 -2.41 -3.22 -33.35
C ALA A 305 -2.96 -4.50 -32.70
N GLU A 306 -2.39 -5.65 -33.09
CA GLU A 306 -2.89 -6.98 -32.71
C GLU A 306 -2.96 -7.18 -31.20
N VAL A 307 -1.90 -6.85 -30.46
CA VAL A 307 -1.84 -7.10 -29.01
C VAL A 307 -2.85 -6.25 -28.22
N PRO A 308 -2.91 -4.90 -28.36
CA PRO A 308 -3.90 -4.11 -27.63
C PRO A 308 -5.35 -4.43 -28.04
N LEU A 309 -5.60 -4.78 -29.31
CA LEU A 309 -6.93 -5.19 -29.77
C LEU A 309 -7.35 -6.51 -29.11
N ARG A 310 -6.48 -7.52 -29.10
CA ARG A 310 -6.72 -8.82 -28.44
C ARG A 310 -7.02 -8.65 -26.96
N ILE A 311 -6.28 -7.78 -26.27
CA ILE A 311 -6.53 -7.47 -24.85
C ILE A 311 -7.91 -6.83 -24.66
N LEU A 312 -8.26 -5.84 -25.49
CA LEU A 312 -9.57 -5.19 -25.43
C LEU A 312 -10.72 -6.18 -25.68
N GLU A 313 -10.55 -7.09 -26.65
CA GLU A 313 -11.53 -8.14 -26.95
C GLU A 313 -11.72 -9.09 -25.76
N LYS A 314 -10.64 -9.54 -25.11
CA LYS A 314 -10.72 -10.36 -23.88
C LYS A 314 -11.50 -9.67 -22.76
N PHE A 315 -11.28 -8.37 -22.53
CA PHE A 315 -12.06 -7.63 -21.54
C PHE A 315 -13.54 -7.53 -21.92
N ARG A 316 -13.85 -7.29 -23.20
CA ARG A 316 -15.23 -7.24 -23.71
C ARG A 316 -15.94 -8.59 -23.51
N GLU A 317 -15.26 -9.69 -23.81
CA GLU A 317 -15.76 -11.06 -23.60
C GLU A 317 -16.00 -11.35 -22.12
N ALA A 318 -14.98 -11.14 -21.26
CA ALA A 318 -15.11 -11.34 -19.82
C ALA A 318 -16.26 -10.53 -19.23
N ARG A 319 -16.40 -9.26 -19.65
CA ARG A 319 -17.51 -8.41 -19.22
C ARG A 319 -18.87 -8.94 -19.67
N ALA A 320 -18.99 -9.39 -20.91
CA ALA A 320 -20.23 -9.96 -21.43
C ALA A 320 -20.63 -11.27 -20.72
N GLU A 321 -19.65 -12.03 -20.24
CA GLU A 321 -19.84 -13.29 -19.52
C GLU A 321 -19.98 -13.10 -18.00
N GLY A 322 -19.81 -11.88 -17.48
CA GLY A 322 -19.84 -11.61 -16.04
C GLY A 322 -18.64 -12.20 -15.29
N ILE A 323 -17.50 -12.34 -15.98
CA ILE A 323 -16.24 -12.84 -15.43
C ILE A 323 -15.43 -11.68 -14.86
N SER A 324 -14.75 -11.94 -13.74
CA SER A 324 -13.82 -11.00 -13.11
C SER A 324 -12.63 -10.71 -14.01
N PHE A 325 -12.27 -9.43 -14.12
CA PHE A 325 -11.09 -9.02 -14.89
C PHE A 325 -9.76 -9.53 -14.29
N TYR A 326 -9.75 -9.97 -13.03
CA TYR A 326 -8.59 -10.61 -12.41
C TYR A 326 -8.42 -12.08 -12.79
N ASP A 327 -9.43 -12.69 -13.41
CA ASP A 327 -9.42 -14.08 -13.87
C ASP A 327 -9.15 -14.17 -15.38
N ILE A 328 -8.95 -13.03 -16.05
CA ILE A 328 -8.50 -13.00 -17.43
C ILE A 328 -7.05 -13.46 -17.43
N ASP A 329 -6.79 -14.63 -18.02
CA ASP A 329 -5.43 -15.10 -18.27
C ASP A 329 -4.68 -14.03 -19.09
N GLY A 330 -3.72 -13.37 -18.43
CA GLY A 330 -2.67 -12.65 -19.12
C GLY A 330 -1.92 -13.69 -19.94
N ASP A 331 -1.87 -13.51 -21.26
CA ASP A 331 -1.28 -14.51 -22.15
C ASP A 331 0.09 -14.96 -21.62
N ASP A 332 0.22 -16.27 -21.42
CA ASP A 332 1.49 -16.99 -21.42
C ASP A 332 2.22 -16.65 -22.73
N ASP A 333 3.14 -15.70 -22.70
CA ASP A 333 4.17 -15.47 -23.73
C ASP A 333 5.58 -15.37 -23.11
#